data_AF-A0A2C6MF78-F1
#
_entry.id   AF-A0A2C6MF78-F1
#
_cell.length_a   1.000
_cell.length_b   1.000
_cell.length_c   1.000
_cell.angle_alpha   90.00
_cell.angle_beta   90.00
_cell.angle_gamma   90.00
#
_symmetry.space_group_name_H-M   'P 1'
#
loop_
_entity.id
_entity.type
_entity.pdbx_description
1 polymer ?
#
loop_
_entity_poly.entity_id
_entity_poly.type
_entity_poly.pdbx_seq_one_letter_code
_entity_poly.pdbx_strand_id
1 'polypeptide(L)' 'MPQLKVGSRVHLWPMDTYPKYGIVREINASYILVELTEKDPRDYCRYQIGDRIKLPAKGLLVLNEQEFKDKYC' A
#
# COMPACT_ATOMS: atom_id res chain seq x y z
N MET A 1 2.86 -2.15 -20.63
CA MET A 1 3.05 -1.94 -19.18
C MET A 1 1.73 -1.44 -18.61
N PRO A 2 1.14 -2.08 -17.59
CA PRO A 2 -0.10 -1.59 -16.99
C PRO A 2 0.19 -0.24 -16.34
N GLN A 3 -0.41 0.82 -16.87
CA GLN A 3 -0.34 2.15 -16.26
C GLN A 3 -1.16 2.10 -14.98
N LEU A 4 -0.51 2.32 -13.84
CA LEU A 4 -1.21 2.55 -12.58
C LEU A 4 -2.05 3.81 -12.73
N LYS A 5 -3.35 3.73 -12.44
CA LYS A 5 -4.27 4.87 -12.55
C LYS A 5 -4.93 5.14 -11.21
N VAL A 6 -5.35 6.39 -11.02
CA VAL A 6 -6.26 6.73 -9.92
C VAL A 6 -7.54 5.90 -10.08
N GLY A 7 -8.03 5.35 -8.98
CA GLY A 7 -9.15 4.39 -8.92
C GLY A 7 -8.74 2.93 -9.09
N SER A 8 -7.49 2.63 -9.46
CA SER A 8 -7.02 1.24 -9.53
C SER A 8 -6.93 0.62 -8.14
N ARG A 9 -7.44 -0.61 -8.01
CA ARG A 9 -7.18 -1.46 -6.85
C ARG A 9 -5.76 -2.00 -6.96
N VAL A 10 -5.00 -1.89 -5.88
CA VAL A 10 -3.61 -2.37 -5.77
C VAL A 10 -3.51 -3.37 -4.64
N HIS A 11 -2.75 -4.43 -4.88
CA HIS A 11 -2.26 -5.30 -3.81
C HIS A 11 -1.05 -4.59 -3.21
N LEU A 12 -1.19 -4.15 -1.95
CA LEU A 12 -0.11 -3.55 -1.21
C LEU A 12 0.71 -4.66 -0.57
N TRP A 13 2.03 -4.57 -0.71
CA TRP A 13 3.01 -5.51 -0.12
C TRP A 13 2.73 -6.97 -0.49
N PRO A 14 2.95 -7.36 -1.76
CA PRO A 14 2.63 -8.72 -2.24
C PRO A 14 3.45 -9.83 -1.58
N MET A 15 4.48 -9.49 -0.81
CA MET A 15 5.32 -10.41 -0.04
C MET A 15 4.91 -10.50 1.44
N ASP A 16 3.92 -9.72 1.88
CA ASP A 16 3.42 -9.79 3.26
C ASP A 16 2.63 -11.10 3.48
N THR A 17 2.73 -11.63 4.69
CA THR A 17 2.01 -12.85 5.09
C THR A 17 0.50 -12.62 5.07
N TYR A 18 0.07 -11.37 5.32
CA TYR A 18 -1.32 -10.98 5.34
C TYR A 18 -1.63 -10.00 4.21
N PRO A 19 -2.47 -10.38 3.24
CA PRO A 19 -2.73 -9.54 2.08
C PRO A 19 -3.49 -8.27 2.46
N LYS A 20 -3.12 -7.17 1.81
CA LYS A 20 -3.74 -5.86 2.00
C LYS A 20 -4.05 -5.24 0.66
N TYR A 21 -5.25 -4.70 0.50
CA TYR A 21 -5.62 -4.02 -0.73
C TYR A 21 -6.01 -2.58 -0.47
N GLY A 22 -5.68 -1.73 -1.42
CA GLY A 22 -6.11 -0.35 -1.40
C GLY A 22 -6.47 0.15 -2.79
N ILE A 23 -7.11 1.31 -2.81
CA ILE A 23 -7.47 2.03 -4.03
C ILE A 23 -6.55 3.23 -4.15
N VAL A 24 -5.92 3.38 -5.33
CA VAL A 24 -5.11 4.56 -5.62
C VAL A 24 -6.02 5.79 -5.68
N ARG A 25 -5.78 6.76 -4.80
CA ARG A 25 -6.53 8.03 -4.76
C ARG A 25 -5.80 9.14 -5.49
N GLU A 26 -4.47 9.12 -5.50
CA GLU A 26 -3.67 10.16 -6.13
C GLU A 26 -2.35 9.58 -6.64
N ILE A 27 -1.90 10.07 -7.80
CA ILE A 27 -0.57 9.74 -8.35
C ILE A 27 0.10 11.06 -8.69
N ASN A 28 1.23 11.31 -8.04
CA ASN A 28 2.10 12.44 -8.31
C ASN A 28 3.51 11.95 -8.67
N ALA A 29 4.34 12.85 -9.21
CA ALA A 29 5.71 12.53 -9.58
C ALA A 29 6.58 12.04 -8.40
N SER A 30 6.22 12.42 -7.17
CA SER A 30 6.96 12.06 -5.96
C SER A 30 6.35 10.90 -5.18
N TYR A 31 5.01 10.75 -5.21
CA TYR A 31 4.31 9.76 -4.39
C TYR A 31 3.00 9.29 -5.03
N ILE A 32 2.51 8.17 -4.53
CA ILE A 32 1.23 7.56 -4.83
C ILE A 32 0.46 7.45 -3.51
N LEU A 33 -0.72 8.04 -3.47
CA LEU A 33 -1.61 7.96 -2.32
C LEU A 33 -2.56 6.80 -2.51
N VAL A 34 -2.57 5.86 -1.58
CA VAL A 34 -3.44 4.70 -1.60
C VAL A 34 -4.31 4.73 -0.35
N GLU A 35 -5.61 4.57 -0.52
CA GLU A 35 -6.54 4.36 0.58
C GLU A 35 -6.68 2.87 0.83
N LEU A 36 -6.42 2.42 2.06
CA LEU A 36 -6.58 1.02 2.44
C LEU A 36 -8.07 0.68 2.44
N THR A 37 -8.47 -0.30 1.64
CA THR A 37 -9.88 -0.72 1.56
C THR A 37 -10.08 -2.12 2.10
N GLU A 38 -9.02 -2.92 2.17
CA GLU A 38 -9.07 -4.29 2.64
C GLU A 38 -7.79 -4.61 3.41
N LYS A 39 -7.98 -5.30 4.54
CA LYS A 39 -6.91 -5.74 5.43
C LYS A 39 -7.31 -7.09 6.00
N ASP A 40 -6.39 -8.04 6.04
CA ASP A 40 -6.63 -9.31 6.73
C ASP A 40 -6.94 -9.06 8.22
N PRO A 41 -7.98 -9.69 8.80
CA PRO A 41 -8.32 -9.50 10.21
C PRO A 41 -7.24 -9.98 11.19
N ARG A 42 -6.32 -10.85 10.76
CA ARG A 42 -5.18 -11.32 11.56
C ARG A 42 -4.01 -10.35 11.55
N ASP A 43 -4.11 -9.28 10.77
CA ASP A 43 -3.09 -8.28 10.66
C ASP A 43 -3.27 -7.20 11.74
N TYR A 44 -2.27 -7.08 12.61
CA TYR A 44 -2.29 -6.13 13.73
C TYR A 44 -1.54 -4.83 13.44
N CYS A 45 -1.07 -4.59 12.21
CA CYS A 45 -0.34 -3.37 11.88
C CYS A 45 -1.19 -2.11 12.09
N ARG A 46 -0.51 -1.00 12.38
CA ARG A 46 -1.07 0.33 12.64
C ARG A 46 -2.15 0.79 11.67
N TYR A 47 -2.06 0.43 10.38
CA TYR A 47 -3.01 0.88 9.37
C TYR A 47 -4.36 0.17 9.45
N GLN A 48 -5.43 0.95 9.34
CA GLN A 48 -6.82 0.53 9.36
C GLN A 48 -7.49 0.78 7.99
N ILE A 49 -8.59 0.08 7.74
CA ILE A 49 -9.41 0.34 6.56
C ILE A 49 -9.89 1.79 6.60
N GLY A 50 -9.72 2.51 5.49
CA GLY A 50 -9.97 3.95 5.37
C GLY A 50 -8.71 4.81 5.48
N ASP A 51 -7.60 4.27 6.00
CA ASP A 51 -6.36 5.01 6.11
C ASP A 51 -5.75 5.33 4.74
N ARG A 52 -5.13 6.51 4.66
CA ARG A 52 -4.45 6.99 3.45
C ARG A 52 -2.95 6.86 3.61
N ILE A 53 -2.36 5.97 2.83
CA ILE A 53 -0.95 5.62 2.85
C ILE A 53 -0.25 6.35 1.69
N LYS A 54 0.77 7.15 2.02
CA LYS A 54 1.63 7.79 1.02
C LYS A 54 2.81 6.88 0.71
N LEU A 55 2.83 6.32 -0.50
CA LEU A 55 3.92 5.50 -1.00
C LEU A 55 4.79 6.32 -1.95
N PRO A 56 6.12 6.19 -1.93
CA PRO A 56 6.97 6.85 -2.91
C PRO A 56 6.71 6.27 -4.32
N ALA A 57 6.57 7.16 -5.32
CA ALA A 57 6.27 6.74 -6.71
C ALA A 57 7.39 5.87 -7.32
N LYS A 58 8.63 6.04 -6.85
CA LYS A 58 9.80 5.24 -7.23
C LYS A 58 9.91 3.90 -6.50
N GLY A 59 9.20 3.71 -5.38
CA GLY A 59 9.44 2.63 -4.42
C GLY A 59 8.30 1.61 -4.28
N LEU A 60 7.24 1.73 -5.08
CA LEU A 60 6.12 0.78 -5.08
C LEU A 60 6.53 -0.66 -5.47
N LEU A 61 7.78 -0.87 -5.89
CA LEU A 61 8.33 -2.16 -6.25
C LEU A 61 9.15 -2.86 -5.15
N VAL A 62 9.68 -2.17 -4.13
CA VAL A 62 10.67 -2.82 -3.24
C VAL A 62 10.73 -2.17 -1.86
N LEU A 63 9.82 -2.54 -0.96
CA LEU A 63 10.15 -2.60 0.46
C LEU A 63 10.05 -4.06 0.85
N ASN A 64 11.12 -4.63 1.42
CA ASN A 64 11.04 -5.96 2.00
C ASN A 64 10.15 -5.91 3.26
N GLU A 65 9.65 -7.08 3.68
CA GLU A 65 8.68 -7.20 4.79
C GLU A 65 9.18 -6.54 6.09
N GLN A 66 10.49 -6.60 6.36
CA GLN A 66 11.10 -6.08 7.58
C GLN A 66 11.15 -4.55 7.60
N GLU A 67 11.64 -3.92 6.53
CA GLU A 67 11.64 -2.45 6.38
C GLU A 67 10.22 -1.86 6.38
N PHE A 68 9.24 -2.66 5.97
CA PHE A 68 7.84 -2.30 6.07
C PHE A 68 7.34 -2.34 7.52
N LYS A 69 7.52 -3.47 8.22
CA LYS A 69 7.09 -3.62 9.63
C LYS A 69 7.70 -2.54 10.52
N ASP A 70 9.00 -2.29 10.40
CA ASP A 70 9.72 -1.29 11.20
C ASP A 70 9.19 0.14 11.01
N LYS A 71 8.72 0.47 9.81
CA LYS A 71 8.31 1.83 9.47
C LYS A 71 6.81 2.07 9.64
N TYR A 72 6.00 1.01 9.70
CA TYR A 72 4.57 1.11 9.45
C TYR A 72 3.64 0.23 10.30
N CYS A 73 4.11 -0.72 11.11
CA CYS A 73 3.24 -1.62 11.91
C CYS A 73 3.08 -1.27 13.40
#